data_AF-A0A191WG66-F1
#
_entry.id   AF-A0A191WG66-F1
#
_cell.length_a   1.000
_cell.length_b   1.000
_cell.length_c   1.000
_cell.angle_alpha   90.00
_cell.angle_beta   90.00
_cell.angle_gamma   90.00
#
_symmetry.space_group_name_H-M   'P 1'
#
loop_
_entity.id
_entity.type
_entity.pdbx_description
1 polymer ?
#
loop_
_entity_poly.entity_id
_entity_poly.type
_entity_poly.pdbx_seq_one_letter_code
_entity_poly.pdbx_strand_id
1 'polypeptide(L)'
;MAIGTIHEARFVLFDEDRQLAFITSFDGPWDAYMEDFFTSGPTLQLFDTIFRHSEGYDGLPDLAAVRSFVLGAQQSAAAYARNYGGTVKEIRKAQRVNAAFERVLDHPDAAEALRHPALQPLLDEAAG
;
A
#
# COMPACT_ATOMS: atom_id res chain seq x y z
N MET A 1 -4.08 -8.41 -12.80
CA MET A 1 -3.31 -8.35 -11.55
C MET A 1 -3.99 -7.38 -10.61
N ALA A 2 -4.00 -7.65 -9.30
CA ALA A 2 -4.41 -6.66 -8.31
C ALA A 2 -3.49 -5.43 -8.38
N ILE A 3 -3.96 -4.27 -7.92
CA ILE A 3 -3.20 -3.02 -7.92
C ILE A 3 -2.02 -3.18 -6.95
N GLY A 4 -0.80 -3.25 -7.49
CA GLY A 4 0.41 -3.52 -6.70
C GLY A 4 0.82 -2.39 -5.75
N THR A 5 0.23 -1.21 -5.91
CA THR A 5 0.49 -0.04 -5.06
C THR A 5 -0.42 0.01 -3.84
N ILE A 6 -1.47 -0.81 -3.74
CA ILE A 6 -2.34 -0.85 -2.55
C ILE A 6 -1.66 -1.59 -1.42
N HIS A 7 -1.63 -0.97 -0.24
CA HIS A 7 -1.14 -1.59 1.00
C HIS A 7 -2.29 -2.22 1.78
N GLU A 8 -3.43 -1.54 1.80
CA GLU A 8 -4.67 -2.02 2.42
C GLU A 8 -5.89 -1.46 1.68
N ALA A 9 -6.97 -2.23 1.71
CA ALA A 9 -8.29 -1.85 1.24
C ALA A 9 -9.31 -2.34 2.27
N ARG A 10 -10.24 -1.47 2.66
CA ARG A 10 -11.34 -1.84 3.56
C ARG A 10 -12.66 -1.23 3.10
N PHE A 11 -13.71 -2.02 3.30
CA PHE A 11 -15.10 -1.62 3.12
C PHE A 11 -15.73 -1.57 4.50
N VAL A 12 -16.32 -0.43 4.85
CA VAL A 12 -16.93 -0.20 6.15
C VAL A 12 -18.37 0.24 5.93
N LEU A 13 -19.31 -0.55 6.44
CA LEU A 13 -20.69 -0.12 6.56
C LEU A 13 -20.84 0.71 7.83
N PHE A 14 -21.52 1.84 7.72
CA PHE A 14 -21.79 2.75 8.84
C PHE A 14 -23.13 3.44 8.64
N ASP A 15 -23.56 4.19 9.66
CA ASP A 15 -24.89 4.82 9.69
C ASP A 15 -26.03 3.79 9.52
N GLU A 16 -26.00 2.74 10.35
CA GLU A 16 -26.97 1.63 10.30
C GLU A 16 -26.99 0.92 8.94
N ASP A 17 -25.82 0.64 8.39
CA ASP A 17 -25.59 0.01 7.08
C ASP A 17 -26.15 0.79 5.88
N ARG A 18 -26.48 2.07 6.05
CA ARG A 18 -26.99 2.94 4.96
C ARG A 18 -25.88 3.60 4.16
N GLN A 19 -24.66 3.62 4.67
CA GLN A 19 -23.51 4.21 3.98
C GLN A 19 -22.34 3.23 3.92
N LEU A 20 -21.67 3.22 2.77
CA LEU A 20 -20.48 2.44 2.50
C LEU A 20 -19.27 3.36 2.37
N ALA A 21 -18.26 3.19 3.23
CA ALA A 21 -16.95 3.78 3.06
C ALA A 21 -16.00 2.76 2.45
N PHE A 22 -15.44 3.08 1.29
CA PHE A 22 -14.29 2.39 0.73
C PHE A 22 -13.03 3.20 1.02
N ILE A 23 -12.10 2.61 1.77
CA ILE A 23 -10.88 3.29 2.20
C ILE A 23 -9.66 2.48 1.80
N THR A 24 -8.70 3.15 1.17
CA THR A 24 -7.42 2.58 0.76
C THR A 24 -6.27 3.42 1.25
N SER A 25 -5.12 2.76 1.39
CA SER A 25 -3.84 3.44 1.41
C SER A 25 -2.90 2.76 0.43
N PHE A 26 -2.20 3.59 -0.34
CA PHE A 26 -1.45 3.17 -1.52
C PHE A 26 -0.23 4.07 -1.73
N ASP A 27 0.73 3.60 -2.53
CA ASP A 27 1.88 4.38 -2.95
C ASP A 27 1.62 5.15 -4.24
N GLY A 28 2.25 6.33 -4.34
CA GLY A 28 2.23 7.14 -5.56
C GLY A 28 1.12 8.19 -5.61
N PRO A 29 1.01 8.90 -6.74
CA PRO A 29 0.02 9.95 -6.91
C PRO A 29 -1.39 9.39 -7.09
N TRP A 30 -2.39 10.16 -6.67
CA TRP A 30 -3.81 9.81 -6.77
C TRP A 30 -4.25 9.42 -8.19
N ASP A 31 -3.83 10.18 -9.20
CA ASP A 31 -4.27 9.95 -10.57
C ASP A 31 -3.78 8.60 -11.13
N ALA A 32 -2.53 8.22 -10.82
CA ALA A 32 -1.98 6.93 -11.22
C ALA A 32 -2.71 5.78 -10.50
N TYR A 33 -3.01 5.95 -9.21
CA TYR A 33 -3.81 4.98 -8.46
C TYR A 33 -5.20 4.77 -9.06
N MET A 34 -5.89 5.86 -9.45
CA MET A 34 -7.21 5.75 -10.08
C MET A 34 -7.12 5.16 -11.49
N GLU A 35 -6.05 5.40 -12.24
CA GLU A 35 -5.82 4.75 -13.53
C GLU A 35 -5.63 3.23 -13.38
N ASP A 36 -4.79 2.81 -12.44
CA ASP A 36 -4.60 1.38 -12.11
C ASP A 36 -5.92 0.73 -11.66
N PHE A 37 -6.73 1.49 -10.91
CA PHE A 37 -8.04 1.06 -10.44
C PHE A 37 -9.00 0.71 -11.57
N PHE A 38 -9.09 1.57 -12.59
CA PHE A 38 -10.00 1.37 -13.72
C PHE A 38 -9.42 0.48 -14.84
N THR A 39 -8.15 0.10 -14.76
CA THR A 39 -7.52 -0.79 -15.75
C THR A 39 -7.32 -2.22 -15.23
N SER A 40 -7.44 -2.43 -13.92
CA SER A 40 -7.39 -3.77 -13.31
C SER A 40 -8.74 -4.50 -13.37
N GLY A 41 -8.87 -5.47 -14.29
CA GLY A 41 -10.07 -6.30 -14.44
C GLY A 41 -10.56 -7.01 -13.16
N PRO A 42 -9.68 -7.67 -12.37
CA PRO A 42 -10.09 -8.28 -11.09
C PRO A 42 -10.58 -7.26 -10.06
N THR A 43 -9.95 -6.08 -10.00
CA THR A 43 -10.41 -4.99 -9.14
C THR A 43 -11.81 -4.57 -9.57
N LEU A 44 -12.00 -4.21 -10.84
CA LEU A 44 -13.30 -3.79 -11.38
C LEU A 44 -14.44 -4.77 -11.03
N GLN A 45 -14.20 -6.08 -11.14
CA GLN A 45 -15.20 -7.09 -10.78
C GLN A 45 -15.55 -7.10 -9.29
N LEU A 46 -14.57 -6.93 -8.40
CA LEU A 46 -14.80 -6.81 -6.97
C LEU A 46 -15.67 -5.57 -6.66
N PHE A 47 -15.34 -4.44 -7.26
CA PHE A 47 -16.08 -3.20 -7.05
C PHE A 47 -17.50 -3.25 -7.60
N ASP A 48 -17.69 -3.83 -8.79
CA ASP A 48 -19.02 -4.05 -9.34
C ASP A 48 -19.87 -4.94 -8.43
N THR A 49 -19.26 -5.97 -7.84
CA THR A 49 -19.94 -6.86 -6.87
C THR A 49 -20.38 -6.12 -5.60
N ILE A 50 -19.65 -5.11 -5.17
CA ILE A 50 -19.94 -4.35 -3.95
C ILE A 50 -20.88 -3.18 -4.23
N PHE A 51 -20.52 -2.33 -5.20
CA PHE A 51 -21.23 -1.08 -5.50
C PHE A 51 -22.59 -1.29 -6.17
N ARG A 52 -22.88 -2.48 -6.73
CA ARG A 52 -24.25 -2.84 -7.15
C ARG A 52 -25.30 -2.78 -6.03
N HIS A 53 -24.88 -2.65 -4.79
CA HIS A 53 -25.74 -2.48 -3.63
C HIS A 53 -25.88 -1.01 -3.18
N SER A 54 -25.23 -0.07 -3.88
CA SER A 54 -25.27 1.36 -3.60
C SER A 54 -26.26 2.09 -4.53
N GLU A 55 -26.97 3.06 -3.98
CA GLU A 55 -27.89 3.90 -4.77
C GLU A 55 -27.11 4.71 -5.83
N GLY A 56 -27.66 4.77 -7.05
CA GLY A 56 -27.05 5.53 -8.16
C GLY A 56 -25.89 4.82 -8.87
N TYR A 57 -25.61 3.55 -8.53
CA TYR A 57 -24.64 2.73 -9.27
C TYR A 57 -25.33 1.99 -10.42
N ASP A 58 -25.00 2.38 -11.66
CA ASP A 58 -25.60 1.80 -12.88
C ASP A 58 -24.78 0.64 -13.49
N GLY A 59 -23.65 0.29 -12.87
CA GLY A 59 -22.89 -0.91 -13.22
C GLY A 59 -21.92 -0.79 -14.38
N LEU A 60 -21.08 -1.82 -14.49
CA LEU A 60 -20.32 -2.12 -15.70
C LEU A 60 -21.26 -2.59 -16.83
N PRO A 61 -20.90 -2.41 -18.12
CA PRO A 61 -19.56 -2.11 -18.63
C PRO A 61 -19.22 -0.62 -18.84
N ASP A 62 -20.06 0.33 -18.42
CA ASP A 62 -19.74 1.75 -18.60
C ASP A 62 -18.68 2.21 -17.57
N LEU A 63 -17.41 2.07 -17.97
CA LEU A 63 -16.27 2.52 -17.16
C LEU A 63 -16.30 4.02 -16.87
N ALA A 64 -16.88 4.84 -17.75
CA ALA A 64 -16.97 6.28 -17.53
C ALA A 64 -18.00 6.58 -16.44
N ALA A 65 -19.15 5.89 -16.45
CA ALA A 65 -20.15 5.99 -15.40
C ALA A 65 -19.61 5.51 -14.05
N VAL A 66 -18.94 4.35 -14.00
CA VAL A 66 -18.31 3.83 -12.77
C VAL A 66 -17.24 4.79 -12.25
N ARG A 67 -16.42 5.37 -13.14
CA ARG A 67 -15.43 6.38 -12.77
C ARG A 67 -16.07 7.63 -12.19
N SER A 68 -17.12 8.14 -12.83
CA SER A 68 -17.88 9.29 -12.36
C SER A 68 -18.51 9.03 -10.98
N PHE A 69 -19.08 7.84 -10.78
CA PHE A 69 -19.67 7.43 -9.51
C PHE A 69 -18.63 7.41 -8.38
N VAL A 70 -17.49 6.75 -8.58
CA VAL A 70 -16.44 6.63 -7.56
C VAL A 70 -15.81 8.00 -7.25
N LEU A 71 -15.44 8.77 -8.28
CA LEU A 71 -14.82 10.08 -8.09
C LEU A 71 -15.81 11.11 -7.53
N GLY A 72 -17.10 11.02 -7.86
CA GLY A 72 -18.13 11.91 -7.33
C GLY A 72 -18.38 11.72 -5.84
N ALA A 73 -18.14 10.51 -5.31
CA ALA A 73 -18.22 10.22 -3.89
C ALA A 73 -16.91 10.48 -3.12
N GLN A 74 -15.81 10.82 -3.81
CA GLN A 74 -14.50 10.98 -3.20
C GLN A 74 -14.50 12.07 -2.12
N GLN A 75 -13.91 11.75 -0.97
CA GLN A 75 -13.68 12.69 0.13
C GLN A 75 -12.18 12.77 0.45
N SER A 76 -11.67 13.99 0.66
CA SER A 76 -10.30 14.19 1.15
C SER A 76 -10.21 13.77 2.61
N ALA A 77 -9.22 12.93 2.93
CA ALA A 77 -8.94 12.57 4.31
C ALA A 77 -8.52 13.81 5.11
N ALA A 78 -9.18 14.07 6.24
CA ALA A 78 -8.80 15.17 7.13
C ALA A 78 -7.48 14.90 7.88
N ALA A 79 -7.18 13.63 8.13
CA ALA A 79 -5.92 13.16 8.68
C ALA A 79 -5.68 11.71 8.26
N TYR A 80 -4.42 11.36 8.06
CA TYR A 80 -3.96 9.99 7.87
C TYR A 80 -2.68 9.79 8.66
N ALA A 81 -2.67 8.81 9.54
CA ALA A 81 -1.50 8.43 10.30
C ALA A 81 -1.36 6.92 10.22
N ARG A 82 -0.20 6.46 9.74
CA ARG A 82 0.19 5.06 9.85
C ARG A 82 1.36 5.00 10.81
N ASN A 83 1.10 4.49 12.00
CA ASN A 83 2.11 4.39 13.06
C ASN A 83 2.90 3.10 12.87
N TYR A 84 3.95 3.16 12.05
CA TYR A 84 5.04 2.20 12.15
C TYR A 84 5.88 2.54 13.38
N GLY A 85 6.46 1.53 14.04
CA GLY A 85 7.32 1.76 15.19
C GLY A 85 8.53 2.65 14.84
N GLY A 86 8.94 3.51 15.77
CA GLY A 86 10.09 4.39 15.63
C GLY A 86 9.78 5.77 15.01
N THR A 87 10.56 6.75 15.39
CA THR A 87 10.56 8.11 14.85
C THR A 87 11.11 8.14 13.42
N VAL A 88 10.76 9.17 12.63
CA VAL A 88 11.34 9.42 11.29
C VAL A 88 12.88 9.41 11.33
N LYS A 89 13.48 9.89 12.41
CA LYS A 89 14.93 9.90 12.60
C LYS A 89 15.50 8.48 12.75
N GLU A 90 14.80 7.61 13.49
CA GLU A 90 15.18 6.21 13.69
C GLU A 90 15.04 5.40 12.41
N ILE A 91 13.94 5.57 11.66
CA ILE A 91 13.74 4.90 10.37
C ILE A 91 14.83 5.28 9.38
N ARG A 92 15.11 6.59 9.23
CA ARG A 92 16.21 7.06 8.37
C ARG A 92 17.57 6.55 8.83
N LYS A 93 17.77 6.38 10.15
CA LYS A 93 19.00 5.77 10.68
C LYS A 93 19.08 4.30 10.28
N ALA A 94 18.00 3.53 10.44
CA ALA A 94 17.95 2.13 10.05
C ALA A 94 18.29 1.94 8.57
N GLN A 95 17.71 2.78 7.69
CA GLN A 95 18.05 2.78 6.25
C GLN A 95 19.53 3.06 5.99
N ARG A 96 20.11 4.06 6.68
CA ARG A 96 21.56 4.36 6.55
C ARG A 96 22.44 3.26 7.11
N VAL A 97 22.03 2.59 8.18
CA VAL A 97 22.73 1.43 8.74
C VAL A 97 22.68 0.28 7.75
N ASN A 98 21.52 -0.01 7.16
CA ASN A 98 21.39 -1.05 6.14
C ASN A 98 22.31 -0.77 4.95
N ALA A 99 22.25 0.44 4.39
CA ALA A 99 23.13 0.82 3.29
C ALA A 99 24.64 0.80 3.66
N ALA A 100 24.98 1.04 4.93
CA ALA A 100 26.35 0.89 5.39
C ALA A 100 26.77 -0.57 5.52
N PHE A 101 25.84 -1.43 5.95
CA PHE A 101 26.05 -2.86 6.03
C PHE A 101 26.25 -3.47 4.63
N GLU A 102 25.44 -3.10 3.64
CA GLU A 102 25.64 -3.51 2.23
C GLU A 102 27.06 -3.16 1.75
N ARG A 103 27.55 -1.93 2.04
CA ARG A 103 28.92 -1.54 1.71
C ARG A 103 29.98 -2.39 2.41
N VAL A 104 29.69 -2.92 3.60
CA VAL A 104 30.58 -3.89 4.26
C VAL A 104 30.54 -5.20 3.49
N LEU A 105 29.37 -5.70 3.08
CA LEU A 105 29.24 -6.94 2.30
C LEU A 105 29.97 -6.87 0.95
N ASP A 106 29.93 -5.72 0.29
CA ASP A 106 30.63 -5.47 -0.99
C ASP A 106 32.16 -5.36 -0.86
N HIS A 107 32.69 -5.23 0.36
CA HIS A 107 34.12 -5.09 0.58
C HIS A 107 34.85 -6.42 0.32
N PRO A 108 36.02 -6.45 -0.35
CA PRO A 108 36.75 -7.70 -0.64
C PRO A 108 37.06 -8.53 0.61
N ASP A 109 37.33 -7.86 1.74
CA ASP A 109 37.67 -8.50 3.01
C ASP A 109 36.44 -8.82 3.89
N ALA A 110 35.22 -8.58 3.39
CA ALA A 110 33.98 -8.81 4.15
C ALA A 110 33.86 -10.26 4.62
N ALA A 111 34.18 -11.21 3.74
CA ALA A 111 34.12 -12.63 4.04
C ALA A 111 34.99 -13.02 5.25
N GLU A 112 36.07 -12.30 5.52
CA GLU A 112 36.87 -12.52 6.71
C GLU A 112 36.21 -11.94 7.96
N ALA A 113 35.79 -10.67 7.88
CA ALA A 113 35.18 -9.97 9.02
C ALA A 113 33.88 -10.64 9.49
N LEU A 114 33.05 -11.11 8.55
CA LEU A 114 31.74 -11.69 8.82
C LEU A 114 31.79 -13.11 9.42
N ARG A 115 32.96 -13.77 9.44
CA ARG A 115 33.12 -15.09 10.08
C ARG A 115 33.00 -15.06 11.61
N HIS A 116 33.04 -13.87 12.22
CA HIS A 116 33.01 -13.76 13.67
C HIS A 116 31.62 -14.12 14.23
N PRO A 117 31.50 -15.08 15.18
CA PRO A 117 30.19 -15.55 15.68
C PRO A 117 29.29 -14.45 16.26
N ALA A 118 29.87 -13.37 16.80
CA ALA A 118 29.09 -12.23 17.31
C ALA A 118 28.28 -11.49 16.22
N LEU A 119 28.61 -11.67 14.95
CA LEU A 119 27.86 -11.10 13.83
C LEU A 119 26.71 -12.01 13.37
N GLN A 120 26.63 -13.25 13.86
CA GLN A 120 25.61 -14.21 13.43
C GLN A 120 24.19 -13.65 13.57
N PRO A 121 23.77 -13.03 14.70
CA PRO A 121 22.42 -12.48 14.80
C PRO A 121 22.12 -11.38 13.78
N LEU A 122 23.13 -10.59 13.41
CA LEU A 122 22.98 -9.54 12.39
C LEU A 122 22.86 -10.14 10.99
N LEU A 123 23.63 -11.19 10.70
CA LEU A 123 23.57 -11.92 9.44
C LEU A 123 22.25 -12.67 9.28
N ASP A 124 21.75 -13.28 10.35
CA ASP A 124 20.46 -13.96 10.36
C ASP A 124 19.32 -12.98 10.07
N GLU A 125 19.31 -11.81 10.69
CA GLU A 125 18.32 -10.75 10.44
C GLU A 125 18.41 -10.21 9.01
N ALA A 126 19.62 -10.04 8.47
CA ALA A 126 19.82 -9.54 7.11
C ALA A 126 19.42 -10.53 6.00
N ALA A 127 19.29 -11.82 6.34
CA ALA A 127 18.91 -12.87 5.38
C ALA A 127 17.39 -13.11 5.30
N GLY A 128 16.59 -12.51 6.20
CA GLY A 128 15.13 -12.63 6.25
C GLY A 128 14.39 -11.62 5.37
#